data_AF-A0A0G1CWG2-F1
#
_entry.id   AF-A0A0G1CWG2-F1
#
_cell.length_a   1.000
_cell.length_b   1.000
_cell.length_c   1.000
_cell.angle_alpha   90.00
_cell.angle_beta   90.00
_cell.angle_gamma   90.00
#
_symmetry.space_group_name_H-M   'P 1'
#
loop_
_entity.id
_entity.type
_entity.pdbx_description
1 polymer ?
#
loop_
_entity_poly.entity_id
_entity_poly.type
_entity_poly.pdbx_seq_one_letter_code
_entity_poly.pdbx_strand_id
1 'polypeptide(L)'
;MSRRKGNIASPIKQKILLMLAAGTALSLTYTFKQQRRLAKEVMKEWKNIDRQRLYRLLDEFHHDRLISYDELPTGEVQITLTEDGRRQILRFDVDEMVIRRPLHWDGCWRVVFFDIPEAKRQSRDELRNKLQEIGFMELQKSAWVFPFDCQKEVDFLTEFFELRNFVRLAEIKNLTNDADLRLKFKLY
;
A
#
# COMPACT_ATOMS: atom_id res chain seq x y z
N MET A 1 -24.72 3.19 -8.81
CA MET A 1 -24.08 4.07 -9.81
C MET A 1 -22.63 4.25 -9.43
N SER A 2 -21.72 3.57 -10.14
CA SER A 2 -20.28 3.62 -9.87
C SER A 2 -19.72 4.93 -10.43
N ARG A 3 -19.42 5.90 -9.55
CA ARG A 3 -18.62 7.07 -9.93
C ARG A 3 -17.25 6.55 -10.35
N ARG A 4 -16.86 6.80 -11.60
CA ARG A 4 -15.50 6.57 -12.08
C ARG A 4 -14.56 7.40 -11.20
N LYS A 5 -13.98 6.77 -10.17
CA LYS A 5 -12.79 7.32 -9.49
C LYS A 5 -11.80 7.66 -10.60
N GLY A 6 -11.38 8.93 -10.69
CA GLY A 6 -10.31 9.33 -11.60
C GLY A 6 -9.13 8.38 -11.39
N ASN A 7 -8.49 7.94 -12.47
CA ASN A 7 -7.49 6.88 -12.35
C ASN A 7 -6.25 7.40 -11.59
N ILE A 8 -6.24 7.24 -10.26
CA ILE A 8 -5.16 7.66 -9.36
C ILE A 8 -3.87 6.89 -9.68
N ALA A 9 -3.96 5.77 -10.42
CA ALA A 9 -2.82 5.00 -10.92
C ALA A 9 -1.90 5.76 -11.91
N SER A 10 -2.19 7.03 -12.24
CA SER A 10 -1.26 7.84 -13.03
C SER A 10 0.04 8.07 -12.23
N PRO A 11 1.23 7.74 -12.78
CA PRO A 11 2.50 7.91 -12.06
C PRO A 11 2.75 9.36 -11.59
N ILE A 12 2.26 10.35 -12.34
CA ILE A 12 2.38 11.76 -11.98
C ILE A 12 1.49 12.10 -10.79
N LYS A 13 0.29 11.51 -10.70
CA LYS A 13 -0.62 11.72 -9.56
C LYS A 13 -0.03 11.12 -8.28
N GLN A 14 0.43 9.87 -8.36
CA GLN A 14 1.11 9.20 -7.24
C GLN A 14 2.30 10.03 -6.76
N LYS A 15 3.14 10.49 -7.69
CA LYS A 15 4.31 11.34 -7.38
C LYS A 15 3.93 12.63 -6.68
N ILE A 16 2.89 13.36 -7.13
CA ILE A 16 2.45 14.61 -6.48
C ILE A 16 1.93 14.32 -5.07
N LEU A 17 1.12 13.29 -4.89
CA LEU A 17 0.57 12.93 -3.59
C LEU A 17 1.67 12.51 -2.59
N LEU A 18 2.67 11.74 -3.04
CA LEU A 18 3.85 11.39 -2.26
C LEU A 18 4.69 12.62 -1.88
N MET A 19 4.84 13.59 -2.78
CA MET A 19 5.55 14.84 -2.48
C MET A 19 4.80 15.68 -1.43
N LEU A 20 3.47 15.70 -1.45
CA LEU A 20 2.68 16.38 -0.41
C LEU A 20 2.87 15.71 0.95
N ALA A 21 2.91 14.37 1.01
CA ALA A 21 3.22 13.64 2.24
C ALA A 21 4.61 13.94 2.77
N ALA A 22 5.63 13.94 1.90
CA ALA A 22 6.99 14.31 2.27
C ALA A 22 7.05 15.74 2.86
N GLY A 23 6.33 16.70 2.26
CA GLY A 23 6.22 18.06 2.78
C GLY A 23 5.67 18.12 4.22
N THR A 24 4.63 17.35 4.53
CA THR A 24 4.04 17.28 5.88
C THR A 24 4.98 16.60 6.89
N ALA A 25 5.60 15.47 6.54
CA ALA A 25 6.53 14.75 7.40
C ALA A 25 7.80 15.56 7.70
N LEU A 26 8.27 16.35 6.73
CA LEU A 26 9.44 17.23 6.88
C LEU A 26 9.26 18.26 7.99
N SER A 27 8.04 18.74 8.23
CA SER A 27 7.75 19.69 9.31
C SER A 27 7.90 19.10 10.72
N LEU A 28 7.83 17.77 10.87
CA LEU A 28 7.72 17.11 12.17
C LEU A 28 8.99 16.39 12.65
N THR A 29 9.90 15.97 11.75
CA THR A 29 10.93 14.96 12.12
C THR A 29 12.38 15.23 11.70
N TYR A 30 12.69 16.24 10.88
CA TYR A 30 14.03 16.41 10.30
C TYR A 30 14.76 17.68 10.74
N THR A 31 16.10 17.64 10.74
CA THR A 31 16.93 18.83 11.01
C THR A 31 16.82 19.84 9.85
N PHE A 32 16.94 21.14 10.16
CA PHE A 32 16.83 22.24 9.18
C PHE A 32 17.67 22.06 7.89
N LYS A 33 18.89 21.52 8.01
CA LYS A 33 19.76 21.25 6.85
C LYS A 33 19.19 20.16 5.92
N GLN A 34 18.58 19.12 6.50
CA GLN A 34 17.96 18.01 5.76
C GLN A 34 16.64 18.46 5.14
N GLN A 35 15.80 19.21 5.88
CA GLN A 35 14.59 19.83 5.37
C GLN A 35 14.88 20.68 4.13
N ARG A 36 15.89 21.56 4.17
CA ARG A 36 16.28 22.39 3.01
C ARG A 36 16.76 21.59 1.81
N ARG A 37 17.45 20.46 2.01
CA ARG A 37 17.94 19.62 0.91
C ARG A 37 16.77 18.93 0.19
N LEU A 38 15.90 18.28 0.95
CA LEU A 38 14.72 17.60 0.41
C LEU A 38 13.74 18.59 -0.22
N ALA A 39 13.51 19.75 0.41
CA ALA A 39 12.69 20.81 -0.18
C ALA A 39 13.23 21.29 -1.53
N LYS A 40 14.56 21.39 -1.70
CA LYS A 40 15.17 21.73 -3.01
C LYS A 40 14.95 20.64 -4.05
N GLU A 41 15.08 19.37 -3.68
CA GLU A 41 14.84 18.23 -4.58
C GLU A 41 13.37 18.20 -5.03
N VAL A 42 12.44 18.29 -4.08
CA VAL A 42 11.00 18.42 -4.35
C VAL A 42 10.75 19.64 -5.25
N MET A 43 11.20 20.84 -4.88
CA MET A 43 10.98 22.05 -5.69
C MET A 43 11.53 21.95 -7.12
N LYS A 44 12.63 21.23 -7.35
CA LYS A 44 13.16 20.96 -8.69
C LYS A 44 12.19 20.09 -9.50
N GLU A 45 11.62 19.06 -8.88
CA GLU A 45 10.60 18.21 -9.50
C GLU A 45 9.31 18.98 -9.82
N TRP A 46 8.85 19.88 -8.94
CA TRP A 46 7.68 20.73 -9.19
C TRP A 46 7.87 21.67 -10.38
N LYS A 47 9.08 22.20 -10.59
CA LYS A 47 9.39 23.05 -11.76
C LYS A 47 9.25 22.34 -13.10
N ASN A 48 9.38 21.01 -13.11
CA ASN A 48 9.24 20.20 -14.31
C ASN A 48 7.77 19.85 -14.62
N ILE A 49 6.83 20.16 -13.72
CA ILE A 49 5.41 19.91 -13.89
C ILE A 49 4.75 21.18 -14.42
N ASP A 50 4.02 21.05 -15.52
CA ASP A 50 3.21 22.15 -16.07
C ASP A 50 2.25 22.71 -15.00
N ARG A 51 2.25 24.04 -14.81
CA ARG A 51 1.48 24.71 -13.74
C ARG A 51 -0.02 24.50 -13.90
N GLN A 52 -0.56 24.59 -15.11
CA GLN A 52 -2.00 24.41 -15.34
C GLN A 52 -2.42 22.97 -15.07
N ARG A 53 -1.58 22.00 -15.46
CA ARG A 53 -1.78 20.59 -15.13
C ARG A 53 -1.76 20.36 -13.62
N LEU A 54 -0.79 20.94 -12.92
CA LEU A 54 -0.67 20.80 -11.48
C LEU A 54 -1.90 21.32 -10.72
N TYR A 55 -2.38 22.52 -11.05
CA TYR A 55 -3.59 23.05 -10.43
C TYR A 55 -4.82 22.18 -10.68
N ARG A 56 -4.98 21.65 -11.90
CA ARG A 56 -6.05 20.69 -12.21
C ARG A 56 -5.97 19.41 -11.37
N LEU A 57 -4.75 18.90 -11.14
CA LEU A 57 -4.55 17.70 -10.33
C LEU A 57 -4.80 17.96 -8.84
N LEU A 58 -4.42 19.12 -8.33
CA LEU A 58 -4.72 19.48 -6.95
C LEU A 58 -6.23 19.68 -6.74
N ASP A 59 -6.91 20.32 -7.69
CA ASP A 59 -8.37 20.46 -7.65
C ASP A 59 -9.08 19.09 -7.72
N GLU A 60 -8.59 18.18 -8.56
CA GLU A 60 -9.06 16.79 -8.60
C GLU A 60 -8.84 16.07 -7.25
N PHE A 61 -7.65 16.20 -6.65
CA PHE A 61 -7.36 15.61 -5.34
C PHE A 61 -8.26 16.19 -4.23
N HIS A 62 -8.55 17.48 -4.29
CA HIS A 62 -9.46 18.11 -3.34
C HIS A 62 -10.89 17.60 -3.52
N HIS A 63 -11.36 17.48 -4.77
CA HIS A 63 -12.66 16.90 -5.07
C HIS A 63 -12.78 15.44 -4.63
N ASP A 64 -11.72 14.66 -4.82
CA ASP A 64 -11.60 13.26 -4.36
C ASP A 64 -11.32 13.14 -2.86
N ARG A 65 -11.28 14.27 -2.13
CA ARG A 65 -11.03 14.38 -0.69
C ARG A 65 -9.69 13.81 -0.24
N LEU A 66 -8.71 13.74 -1.13
CA LEU A 66 -7.33 13.32 -0.79
C LEU A 66 -6.55 14.46 -0.12
N ILE A 67 -6.91 15.70 -0.42
CA ILE A 67 -6.32 16.90 0.17
C ILE A 67 -7.39 17.90 0.61
N SER A 68 -7.08 18.76 1.58
CA SER A 68 -7.86 19.93 1.96
C SER A 68 -7.11 21.22 1.66
N TYR A 69 -7.85 22.30 1.47
CA TYR A 69 -7.35 23.66 1.44
C TYR A 69 -7.82 24.41 2.69
N ASP A 70 -6.88 24.98 3.42
CA ASP A 70 -7.15 25.76 4.62
C ASP A 70 -6.52 27.14 4.45
N GLU A 71 -7.32 28.21 4.52
CA GLU A 71 -6.79 29.58 4.48
C GLU A 71 -6.22 29.95 5.85
N LEU A 72 -4.96 30.37 5.86
CA LEU A 72 -4.28 30.85 7.04
C LEU A 72 -4.66 32.31 7.32
N PRO A 73 -4.54 32.78 8.58
CA PRO A 73 -4.73 34.19 8.94
C PRO A 73 -3.83 35.17 8.16
N THR A 74 -2.74 34.66 7.57
CA THR A 74 -1.81 35.42 6.71
C THR A 74 -2.35 35.66 5.30
N GLY A 75 -3.48 35.04 4.92
CA GLY A 75 -4.02 35.04 3.56
C GLY A 75 -3.38 33.99 2.63
N GLU A 76 -2.47 33.16 3.17
CA GLU A 76 -1.87 32.05 2.43
C GLU A 76 -2.78 30.81 2.48
N VAL A 77 -2.79 30.00 1.42
CA VAL A 77 -3.52 28.73 1.38
C VAL A 77 -2.60 27.58 1.77
N GLN A 78 -2.93 26.90 2.85
CA GLN A 78 -2.29 25.66 3.27
C GLN A 78 -2.98 24.46 2.59
N ILE A 79 -2.17 23.56 2.05
CA ILE A 79 -2.64 22.29 1.49
C ILE A 79 -2.28 21.17 2.48
N THR A 80 -3.27 20.40 2.92
CA THR A 80 -3.07 19.33 3.89
C THR A 80 -3.58 17.99 3.34
N LEU A 81 -2.85 16.90 3.59
CA LEU A 81 -3.35 15.55 3.29
C LEU A 81 -4.44 15.16 4.27
N THR A 82 -5.57 14.70 3.75
CA THR A 82 -6.64 14.10 4.56
C THR A 82 -6.28 12.66 4.93
N GLU A 83 -7.11 12.04 5.78
CA GLU A 83 -6.96 10.62 6.09
C GLU A 83 -7.17 9.73 4.85
N ASP A 84 -8.09 10.09 3.96
CA ASP A 84 -8.28 9.38 2.68
C ASP A 84 -7.04 9.52 1.78
N GLY A 85 -6.41 10.70 1.75
CA GLY A 85 -5.15 10.92 1.05
C GLY A 85 -4.01 10.07 1.61
N ARG A 86 -3.90 9.97 2.93
CA ARG A 86 -2.90 9.11 3.60
C ARG A 86 -3.13 7.64 3.31
N ARG A 87 -4.37 7.17 3.42
CA ARG A 87 -4.75 5.80 3.07
C ARG A 87 -4.49 5.49 1.60
N GLN A 88 -4.71 6.46 0.72
CA GLN A 88 -4.42 6.31 -0.71
C GLN A 88 -2.92 6.18 -1.00
N ILE A 89 -2.06 6.84 -0.21
CA ILE A 89 -0.60 6.67 -0.31
C ILE A 89 -0.19 5.27 0.11
N LEU A 90 -0.68 4.78 1.26
CA LEU A 90 -0.40 3.41 1.71
C LEU A 90 -0.88 2.35 0.71
N ARG A 91 -1.95 2.65 -0.03
CA ARG A 91 -2.44 1.78 -1.10
C ARG A 91 -1.43 1.62 -2.23
N PHE A 92 -0.56 2.59 -2.50
CA PHE A 92 0.52 2.42 -3.49
C PHE A 92 1.51 1.35 -3.05
N ASP A 93 1.86 1.32 -1.76
CA ASP A 93 2.73 0.26 -1.20
C ASP A 93 2.05 -1.11 -1.26
N VAL A 94 0.73 -1.17 -1.05
CA VAL A 94 -0.04 -2.40 -1.27
C VAL A 94 0.04 -2.79 -2.74
N ASP A 95 -0.34 -1.91 -3.67
CA ASP A 95 -0.43 -2.22 -5.09
C ASP A 95 0.94 -2.67 -5.68
N GLU A 96 2.05 -2.03 -5.30
CA GLU A 96 3.40 -2.35 -5.75
C GLU A 96 4.08 -3.48 -4.94
N MET A 97 3.40 -4.04 -3.94
CA MET A 97 3.97 -5.06 -3.06
C MET A 97 4.45 -6.29 -3.84
N VAL A 98 5.71 -6.65 -3.60
CA VAL A 98 6.33 -7.90 -4.10
C VAL A 98 7.10 -8.56 -2.96
N ILE A 99 6.83 -9.84 -2.72
CA ILE A 99 7.57 -10.62 -1.73
C ILE A 99 8.89 -11.09 -2.33
N ARG A 100 9.97 -10.90 -1.58
CA ARG A 100 11.31 -11.37 -1.96
C ARG A 100 11.34 -12.90 -2.01
N ARG A 101 11.88 -13.43 -3.10
CA ARG A 101 12.03 -14.88 -3.30
C ARG A 101 13.52 -15.24 -3.17
N PRO A 102 13.97 -15.80 -2.03
CA PRO A 102 15.35 -16.22 -1.88
C PRO A 102 15.69 -17.34 -2.87
N LEU A 103 16.99 -17.49 -3.15
CA LEU A 103 17.52 -18.55 -4.01
C LEU A 103 17.24 -19.95 -3.44
N HIS A 104 17.27 -20.08 -2.11
CA HIS A 104 17.05 -21.32 -1.40
C HIS A 104 15.82 -21.21 -0.53
N TRP A 105 14.98 -22.23 -0.59
CA TRP A 105 13.87 -22.40 0.34
C TRP A 105 14.41 -22.89 1.69
N ASP A 106 13.87 -22.33 2.77
CA ASP A 106 14.25 -22.67 4.14
C ASP A 106 13.52 -23.91 4.68
N GLY A 107 12.75 -24.58 3.82
CA GLY A 107 12.00 -25.80 4.16
C GLY A 107 10.74 -25.53 4.99
N CYS A 108 10.30 -24.28 5.13
CA CYS A 108 9.10 -23.94 5.89
C CYS A 108 8.00 -23.38 4.98
N TRP A 109 6.77 -23.80 5.20
CA TRP A 109 5.57 -23.23 4.58
C TRP A 109 5.01 -22.11 5.46
N ARG A 110 4.52 -21.06 4.83
CA ARG A 110 3.84 -19.92 5.44
C ARG A 110 2.38 -20.03 5.08
N VAL A 111 1.55 -20.32 6.07
CA VAL A 111 0.12 -20.49 5.88
C VAL A 111 -0.60 -19.33 6.52
N VAL A 112 -1.25 -18.51 5.68
CA VAL A 112 -2.18 -17.47 6.11
C VAL A 112 -3.57 -18.08 6.18
N PHE A 113 -4.21 -18.00 7.33
CA PHE A 113 -5.58 -18.45 7.50
C PHE A 113 -6.39 -17.44 8.29
N PHE A 114 -7.69 -17.37 8.01
CA PHE A 114 -8.51 -16.30 8.56
C PHE A 114 -9.97 -16.67 8.75
N ASP A 115 -10.60 -16.03 9.73
CA ASP A 115 -12.05 -16.11 9.96
C ASP A 115 -12.62 -14.68 9.99
N ILE A 116 -12.90 -14.15 8.80
CA ILE A 116 -13.33 -12.76 8.62
C ILE A 116 -14.87 -12.72 8.55
N PRO A 117 -15.54 -11.95 9.43
CA PRO A 117 -16.99 -11.89 9.47
C PRO A 117 -17.57 -11.33 8.16
N GLU A 118 -18.80 -11.71 7.82
CA GLU A 118 -19.45 -11.30 6.56
C GLU A 118 -19.61 -9.78 6.45
N ALA A 119 -19.72 -9.07 7.59
CA ALA A 119 -19.70 -7.61 7.64
C ALA A 119 -18.43 -6.97 7.03
N LYS A 120 -17.31 -7.72 7.00
CA LYS A 120 -16.03 -7.33 6.39
C LYS A 120 -15.72 -8.11 5.11
N ARG A 121 -16.76 -8.59 4.41
CA ARG A 121 -16.62 -9.35 3.15
C ARG A 121 -15.76 -8.64 2.11
N GLN A 122 -15.92 -7.33 1.93
CA GLN A 122 -15.12 -6.60 0.95
C GLN A 122 -13.62 -6.69 1.26
N SER A 123 -13.23 -6.42 2.51
CA SER A 123 -11.83 -6.55 2.96
C SER A 123 -11.30 -7.98 2.82
N ARG A 124 -12.13 -8.99 3.08
CA ARG A 124 -11.78 -10.40 2.84
C ARG A 124 -11.46 -10.65 1.37
N ASP A 125 -12.33 -10.19 0.47
CA ASP A 125 -12.16 -10.42 -0.97
C ASP A 125 -10.94 -9.63 -1.50
N GLU A 126 -10.69 -8.42 -1.00
CA GLU A 126 -9.47 -7.63 -1.31
C GLU A 126 -8.19 -8.33 -0.81
N LEU A 127 -8.18 -8.87 0.41
CA LEU A 127 -7.06 -9.65 0.94
C LEU A 127 -6.78 -10.89 0.08
N ARG A 128 -7.81 -11.66 -0.27
CA ARG A 128 -7.67 -12.87 -1.12
C ARG A 128 -7.07 -12.54 -2.48
N ASN A 129 -7.60 -11.51 -3.14
CA ASN A 129 -7.09 -11.06 -4.43
C ASN A 129 -5.61 -10.66 -4.30
N LYS A 130 -5.24 -9.94 -3.23
CA LYS A 130 -3.86 -9.50 -3.05
C LYS A 130 -2.90 -10.65 -2.72
N LEU A 131 -3.31 -11.58 -1.86
CA LEU A 131 -2.52 -12.80 -1.58
C LEU A 131 -2.25 -13.59 -2.87
N GLN A 132 -3.26 -13.76 -3.72
CA GLN A 132 -3.10 -14.41 -5.01
C GLN A 132 -2.13 -13.64 -5.93
N GLU A 133 -2.26 -12.32 -6.00
CA GLU A 133 -1.43 -11.44 -6.82
C GLU A 133 0.06 -11.53 -6.43
N ILE A 134 0.38 -11.54 -5.14
CA ILE A 134 1.76 -11.64 -4.64
C ILE A 134 2.30 -13.08 -4.65
N GLY A 135 1.46 -14.05 -5.03
CA GLY A 135 1.87 -15.42 -5.36
C GLY A 135 1.56 -16.48 -4.31
N PHE A 136 0.72 -16.20 -3.30
CA PHE A 136 0.17 -17.26 -2.47
C PHE A 136 -0.74 -18.16 -3.29
N MET A 137 -0.85 -19.41 -2.87
CA MET A 137 -1.80 -20.37 -3.41
C MET A 137 -2.91 -20.68 -2.43
N GLU A 138 -4.13 -20.81 -2.94
CA GLU A 138 -5.30 -21.18 -2.14
C GLU A 138 -5.24 -22.67 -1.77
N LEU A 139 -5.16 -22.98 -0.47
CA LEU A 139 -5.37 -24.33 0.07
C LEU A 139 -6.87 -24.60 0.28
N GLN A 140 -7.56 -23.60 0.82
CA GLN A 140 -9.00 -23.58 1.08
C GLN A 140 -9.49 -22.12 0.98
N LYS A 141 -10.82 -21.91 0.98
CA LYS A 141 -11.43 -20.56 0.89
C LYS A 141 -10.86 -19.53 1.88
N SER A 142 -10.39 -20.00 3.03
CA SER A 142 -9.84 -19.18 4.11
C SER A 142 -8.41 -19.58 4.52
N ALA A 143 -7.69 -20.33 3.68
CA ALA A 143 -6.32 -20.77 3.95
C ALA A 143 -5.46 -20.66 2.69
N TRP A 144 -4.34 -19.97 2.79
CA TRP A 144 -3.43 -19.63 1.70
C TRP A 144 -2.01 -19.99 2.09
N VAL A 145 -1.24 -20.51 1.15
CA VAL A 145 0.12 -21.01 1.39
C VAL A 145 1.16 -20.34 0.51
N PHE A 146 2.33 -20.09 1.08
CA PHE A 146 3.49 -19.55 0.40
C PHE A 146 4.77 -20.14 0.99
N PRO A 147 5.84 -20.37 0.21
CA PRO A 147 7.05 -21.02 0.74
C PRO A 147 8.06 -20.04 1.34
N PHE A 148 8.00 -18.75 1.04
CA PHE A 148 9.02 -17.78 1.46
C PHE A 148 8.55 -16.91 2.62
N ASP A 149 9.51 -16.32 3.34
CA ASP A 149 9.19 -15.34 4.38
C ASP A 149 8.37 -14.17 3.80
N CYS A 150 7.27 -13.89 4.46
CA CYS A 150 6.25 -12.92 4.07
C CYS A 150 5.58 -12.28 5.28
N GLN A 151 6.17 -12.42 6.49
CA GLN A 151 5.55 -11.94 7.73
C GLN A 151 5.25 -10.43 7.67
N LYS A 152 6.21 -9.65 7.19
CA LYS A 152 6.10 -8.18 7.11
C LYS A 152 5.00 -7.75 6.14
N GLU A 153 4.92 -8.41 5.00
CA GLU A 153 3.93 -8.15 3.97
C GLU A 153 2.53 -8.51 4.46
N VAL A 154 2.37 -9.68 5.08
CA VAL A 154 1.09 -10.10 5.68
C VAL A 154 0.67 -9.15 6.80
N ASP A 155 1.58 -8.76 7.69
CA ASP A 155 1.30 -7.79 8.77
C ASP A 155 0.82 -6.45 8.19
N PHE A 156 1.50 -5.94 7.16
CA PHE A 156 1.09 -4.71 6.49
C PHE A 156 -0.29 -4.82 5.84
N LEU A 157 -0.57 -5.92 5.12
CA LEU A 157 -1.89 -6.14 4.51
C LEU A 157 -3.00 -6.23 5.56
N THR A 158 -2.76 -6.94 6.65
CA THR A 158 -3.76 -7.11 7.71
C THR A 158 -4.02 -5.82 8.50
N GLU A 159 -3.02 -4.96 8.66
CA GLU A 159 -3.21 -3.63 9.23
C GLU A 159 -3.96 -2.72 8.24
N PHE A 160 -3.53 -2.67 6.98
CA PHE A 160 -4.13 -1.83 5.94
C PHE A 160 -5.62 -2.14 5.69
N PHE A 161 -5.98 -3.42 5.65
CA PHE A 161 -7.38 -3.85 5.48
C PHE A 161 -8.18 -3.90 6.79
N GLU A 162 -7.58 -3.54 7.94
CA GLU A 162 -8.18 -3.60 9.27
C GLU A 162 -8.69 -5.01 9.63
N LEU A 163 -7.83 -6.01 9.39
CA LEU A 163 -8.10 -7.45 9.53
C LEU A 163 -7.19 -8.17 10.54
N ARG A 164 -6.30 -7.44 11.24
CA ARG A 164 -5.30 -8.01 12.16
C ARG A 164 -5.84 -9.04 13.15
N ASN A 165 -7.05 -8.84 13.68
CA ASN A 165 -7.65 -9.76 14.67
C ASN A 165 -8.28 -11.01 14.07
N PHE A 166 -8.45 -11.06 12.74
CA PHE A 166 -9.14 -12.14 12.03
C PHE A 166 -8.19 -13.03 11.22
N VAL A 167 -6.95 -12.57 11.01
CA VAL A 167 -5.95 -13.25 10.17
C VAL A 167 -4.81 -13.75 11.04
N ARG A 168 -4.36 -14.98 10.77
CA ARG A 168 -3.20 -15.59 11.41
C ARG A 168 -2.24 -16.08 10.35
N LEU A 169 -0.96 -16.00 10.66
CA LEU A 169 0.11 -16.57 9.87
C LEU A 169 0.79 -17.65 10.71
N ALA A 170 0.89 -18.86 10.15
CA ALA A 170 1.67 -19.94 10.73
C ALA A 170 2.86 -20.27 9.84
N GLU A 171 4.01 -20.48 10.48
CA GLU A 171 5.15 -21.14 9.88
C GLU A 171 5.12 -22.62 10.25
N ILE A 172 5.08 -23.49 9.24
CA ILE A 172 5.00 -24.94 9.44
C ILE A 172 6.09 -25.64 8.62
N LYS A 173 6.82 -26.57 9.25
CA LYS A 173 7.84 -27.38 8.58
C LYS A 173 7.26 -28.54 7.79
N ASN A 174 6.16 -29.11 8.29
CA ASN A 174 5.52 -30.28 7.71
C ASN A 174 4.10 -29.92 7.30
N LEU A 175 3.82 -30.04 6.02
CA LEU A 175 2.49 -29.95 5.45
C LEU A 175 2.23 -31.27 4.69
N THR A 176 1.23 -32.02 5.13
CA THR A 176 0.89 -33.30 4.48
C THR A 176 0.41 -33.05 3.05
N ASN A 177 0.78 -33.94 2.12
CA ASN A 177 0.39 -33.88 0.71
C ASN A 177 0.83 -32.59 -0.01
N ASP A 178 2.01 -32.04 0.31
CA ASP A 178 2.51 -30.78 -0.29
C ASP A 178 3.20 -30.95 -1.66
N ALA A 179 3.17 -32.15 -2.26
CA ALA A 179 3.90 -32.45 -3.49
C ALA A 179 3.49 -31.57 -4.69
N ASP A 180 2.20 -31.27 -4.82
CA ASP A 180 1.69 -30.37 -5.86
C ASP A 180 2.11 -28.91 -5.61
N LEU A 181 2.16 -28.50 -4.34
CA LEU A 181 2.64 -27.17 -3.93
C LEU A 181 4.12 -27.01 -4.26
N ARG A 182 4.95 -27.99 -3.87
CA ARG A 182 6.39 -28.02 -4.18
C ARG A 182 6.63 -27.91 -5.68
N LEU A 183 5.88 -28.67 -6.49
CA LEU A 183 5.98 -28.61 -7.95
C LEU A 183 5.64 -27.21 -8.49
N LYS A 184 4.52 -26.62 -8.03
CA LYS A 184 4.09 -25.29 -8.49
C LYS A 184 5.09 -24.18 -8.11
N PHE A 185 5.71 -24.28 -6.93
CA PHE A 185 6.74 -23.35 -6.48
C PHE A 185 8.16 -23.71 -6.95
N LYS A 186 8.33 -24.83 -7.68
CA LYS A 186 9.62 -25.34 -8.16
C LYS A 186 10.63 -25.60 -7.03
N LEU A 187 10.15 -26.18 -5.93
CA LEU A 187 10.94 -26.57 -4.76
C LEU A 187 11.26 -28.06 -4.88
N TYR A 188 12.47 -28.40 -5.30
CA TYR A 188 12.94 -29.77 -5.49
C TYR A 188 13.86 -30.20 -4.35
#